data_AF-A0A640W3Q0-F1
#
_entry.id   AF-A0A640W3Q0-F1
#
_cell.length_a   1.000
_cell.length_b   1.000
_cell.length_c   1.000
_cell.angle_alpha   90.00
_cell.angle_beta   90.00
_cell.angle_gamma   90.00
#
_symmetry.space_group_name_H-M   'P 1'
#
loop_
_entity.id
_entity.type
_entity.pdbx_description
1 polymer ?
#
loop_
_entity_poly.entity_id
_entity_poly.type
_entity_poly.pdbx_seq_one_letter_code
_entity_poly.pdbx_strand_id
1 'polypeptide(L)'
;MKKIGAGIAILAAFFMLGCVGSHAKTFTMSMDEVLKDSEVNITGQSYYSGFKTLDAGDILIIKDKILNMTYSIKYNATMILFSSNSSQGLFFAGNITNKFHDGEDVKIKLHIIEDKFEYNYQGQTWNIDIEFYREAWDITNHTGKYLPVSVITSA
;
A
#
# COMPACT_ATOMS: atom_id res chain seq x y z
N MET A 1 54.60 -51.83 0.07
CA MET A 1 54.83 -50.47 0.61
C MET A 1 53.90 -49.53 -0.17
N LYS A 2 52.75 -49.13 0.39
CA LYS A 2 52.41 -47.75 0.84
C LYS A 2 53.00 -46.66 -0.10
N LYS A 3 52.21 -45.78 -0.70
CA LYS A 3 51.17 -44.93 -0.10
C LYS A 3 50.02 -44.60 -1.06
N ILE A 4 48.82 -44.57 -0.49
CA ILE A 4 47.57 -44.06 -1.05
C ILE A 4 47.58 -42.53 -0.84
N GLY A 5 47.33 -41.76 -1.90
CA GLY A 5 47.13 -40.32 -1.84
C GLY A 5 45.65 -40.01 -2.06
N ALA A 6 44.94 -39.68 -0.98
CA ALA A 6 43.56 -39.24 -0.98
C ALA A 6 43.47 -37.80 -1.51
N GLY A 7 42.63 -37.57 -2.53
CA GLY A 7 42.23 -36.25 -2.99
C GLY A 7 40.76 -36.02 -2.66
N ILE A 8 40.52 -35.17 -1.69
CA ILE A 8 39.21 -34.77 -1.13
C ILE A 8 38.34 -34.15 -2.23
N ALA A 9 37.20 -34.78 -2.53
CA ALA A 9 36.13 -34.13 -3.29
C ALA A 9 35.34 -33.24 -2.34
N ILE A 10 35.46 -31.92 -2.53
CA ILE A 10 34.73 -30.89 -1.80
C ILE A 10 33.24 -31.05 -2.15
N LEU A 11 32.45 -31.46 -1.15
CA LEU A 11 30.99 -31.42 -1.19
C LEU A 11 30.55 -29.95 -1.16
N ALA A 12 30.25 -29.37 -2.32
CA ALA A 12 29.57 -28.08 -2.37
C ALA A 12 28.10 -28.29 -1.98
N ALA A 13 27.81 -28.18 -0.68
CA ALA A 13 26.45 -28.02 -0.19
C ALA A 13 25.96 -26.62 -0.62
N PHE A 14 25.33 -26.55 -1.80
CA PHE A 14 24.46 -25.44 -2.14
C PHE A 14 23.27 -25.49 -1.17
N PHE A 15 23.41 -24.78 -0.05
CA PHE A 15 22.27 -24.32 0.72
C PHE A 15 21.47 -23.40 -0.21
N MET A 16 20.47 -23.98 -0.88
CA MET A 16 19.30 -23.25 -1.33
C MET A 16 18.62 -22.71 -0.07
N LEU A 17 19.13 -21.60 0.46
CA LEU A 17 18.35 -20.68 1.26
C LEU A 17 17.21 -20.26 0.35
N GLY A 18 16.09 -20.97 0.47
CA GLY A 18 14.84 -20.59 -0.15
C GLY A 18 14.53 -19.18 0.31
N CYS A 19 14.80 -18.20 -0.56
CA CYS A 19 13.98 -17.01 -0.60
C CYS A 19 12.56 -17.52 -0.81
N VAL A 20 11.79 -17.62 0.27
CA VAL A 20 10.34 -17.71 0.19
C VAL A 20 9.91 -16.40 -0.44
N GLY A 21 9.83 -16.41 -1.77
CA GLY A 21 9.24 -15.32 -2.52
C GLY A 21 7.78 -15.26 -2.11
N SER A 22 7.40 -14.23 -1.34
CA SER A 22 6.04 -13.75 -1.45
C SER A 22 5.90 -13.23 -2.87
N HIS A 23 5.30 -14.04 -3.74
CA HIS A 23 4.85 -13.53 -5.02
C HIS A 23 3.78 -12.49 -4.72
N ALA A 24 4.05 -11.22 -5.03
CA ALA A 24 3.08 -10.13 -4.93
C ALA A 24 1.74 -10.59 -5.53
N LYS A 25 0.69 -10.63 -4.71
CA LYS A 25 -0.65 -10.97 -5.17
C LYS A 25 -1.31 -9.72 -5.72
N THR A 26 -2.29 -9.90 -6.60
CA THR A 26 -3.13 -8.81 -7.06
C THR A 26 -4.55 -9.03 -6.56
N PHE A 27 -5.07 -8.03 -5.87
CA PHE A 27 -6.45 -8.00 -5.38
C PHE A 27 -7.24 -6.96 -6.17
N THR A 28 -8.51 -7.24 -6.41
CA THR A 28 -9.44 -6.26 -6.97
C THR A 28 -10.59 -6.07 -5.98
N MET A 29 -10.82 -4.83 -5.58
CA MET A 29 -11.81 -4.45 -4.58
C MET A 29 -12.53 -3.18 -5.03
N SER A 30 -13.75 -2.97 -4.57
CA SER A 30 -14.42 -1.67 -4.54
C SER A 30 -13.88 -0.82 -3.38
N MET A 31 -14.17 0.48 -3.36
CA MET A 31 -13.78 1.33 -2.24
C MET A 31 -14.42 0.86 -0.92
N ASP A 32 -15.67 0.39 -0.97
CA ASP A 32 -16.37 -0.19 0.19
C ASP A 32 -15.65 -1.42 0.76
N GLU A 33 -15.17 -2.33 -0.12
CA GLU A 33 -14.41 -3.51 0.29
C GLU A 33 -13.07 -3.12 0.93
N VAL A 34 -12.36 -2.14 0.37
CA VAL A 34 -11.11 -1.62 0.96
C VAL A 34 -11.36 -1.06 2.37
N LEU A 35 -12.42 -0.28 2.57
CA LEU A 35 -12.74 0.27 3.89
C LEU A 35 -13.13 -0.82 4.90
N LYS A 36 -13.84 -1.86 4.47
CA LYS A 36 -14.18 -3.02 5.31
C LYS A 36 -12.96 -3.88 5.63
N ASP A 37 -11.97 -3.90 4.73
CA ASP A 37 -10.71 -4.62 4.93
C ASP A 37 -9.75 -3.90 5.88
N SER A 38 -9.90 -2.58 6.05
CA SER A 38 -9.07 -1.82 6.99
C SER A 38 -9.18 -2.35 8.42
N GLU A 39 -8.05 -2.31 9.12
CA GLU A 39 -7.98 -2.64 10.54
C GLU A 39 -6.99 -1.76 11.31
N VAL A 40 -7.29 -1.60 12.59
CA VAL A 40 -6.45 -0.86 13.53
C VAL A 40 -6.36 -1.67 14.81
N ASN A 41 -5.15 -1.82 15.34
CA ASN A 41 -4.88 -2.47 16.61
C ASN A 41 -3.98 -1.59 17.47
N ILE A 42 -4.30 -1.49 18.77
CA ILE A 42 -3.48 -0.76 19.74
C ILE A 42 -3.19 -1.71 20.89
N THR A 43 -1.90 -1.99 21.11
CA THR A 43 -1.43 -2.86 22.19
C THR A 43 -0.27 -2.18 22.92
N GLY A 44 -0.50 -1.72 24.15
CA GLY A 44 0.50 -0.97 24.91
C GLY A 44 0.88 0.34 24.20
N GLN A 45 2.17 0.54 23.92
CA GLN A 45 2.71 1.68 23.16
C GLN A 45 2.96 1.33 21.68
N SER A 46 2.26 0.31 21.17
CA SER A 46 2.30 -0.05 19.76
C SER A 46 0.97 0.25 19.09
N TYR A 47 1.03 0.90 17.93
CA TYR A 47 -0.10 1.19 17.07
C TYR A 47 0.12 0.51 15.73
N TYR A 48 -0.85 -0.30 15.32
CA TYR A 48 -0.92 -0.89 13.99
C TYR A 48 -2.13 -0.35 13.23
N SER A 49 -1.94 0.01 11.97
CA SER A 49 -3.02 0.35 11.03
C SER A 49 -2.70 -0.24 9.66
N GLY A 50 -3.58 -1.09 9.14
CA GLY A 50 -3.34 -1.78 7.88
C GLY A 50 -4.58 -2.46 7.33
N PHE A 51 -4.39 -3.65 6.78
CA PHE A 51 -5.41 -4.39 6.03
C PHE A 51 -5.50 -5.83 6.52
N LYS A 52 -6.72 -6.38 6.59
CA LYS A 52 -6.94 -7.78 7.02
C LYS A 52 -6.49 -8.80 5.98
N THR A 53 -6.55 -8.44 4.70
CA THR A 53 -6.32 -9.40 3.59
C THR A 53 -5.13 -9.07 2.70
N LEU A 54 -4.63 -7.83 2.75
CA LEU A 54 -3.51 -7.37 1.95
C LEU A 54 -2.23 -7.42 2.77
N ASP A 55 -1.13 -7.85 2.15
CA ASP A 55 0.19 -7.84 2.75
C ASP A 55 1.11 -6.85 2.01
N ALA A 56 2.16 -6.37 2.68
CA ALA A 56 3.22 -5.61 2.03
C ALA A 56 3.81 -6.31 0.78
N GLY A 57 3.86 -5.59 -0.33
CA GLY A 57 4.26 -6.11 -1.64
C GLY A 57 3.09 -6.43 -2.57
N ASP A 58 1.87 -6.54 -2.06
CA ASP A 58 0.68 -6.78 -2.89
C ASP A 58 0.31 -5.57 -3.77
N ILE A 59 -0.47 -5.86 -4.80
CA ILE A 59 -1.07 -4.88 -5.70
C ILE A 59 -2.57 -4.84 -5.44
N LEU A 60 -3.08 -3.66 -5.08
CA LEU A 60 -4.51 -3.39 -4.94
C LEU A 60 -5.01 -2.67 -6.19
N ILE A 61 -6.03 -3.23 -6.83
CA ILE A 61 -6.81 -2.56 -7.88
C ILE A 61 -8.16 -2.17 -7.28
N ILE A 62 -8.37 -0.87 -7.05
CA ILE A 62 -9.70 -0.37 -6.69
C ILE A 62 -10.49 -0.17 -7.97
N LYS A 63 -11.58 -0.92 -8.16
CA LYS A 63 -12.51 -0.75 -9.28
C LYS A 63 -13.85 -0.26 -8.75
N ASP A 64 -14.24 0.94 -9.14
CA ASP A 64 -15.45 1.57 -8.62
C ASP A 64 -15.96 2.66 -9.57
N LYS A 65 -17.13 3.22 -9.24
CA LYS A 65 -17.76 4.31 -9.97
C LYS A 65 -17.59 5.62 -9.21
N ILE A 66 -17.12 6.66 -9.88
CA ILE A 66 -17.01 8.00 -9.30
C ILE A 66 -18.41 8.50 -8.92
N LEU A 67 -18.59 8.87 -7.66
CA LEU A 67 -19.82 9.51 -7.18
C LEU A 67 -19.73 11.03 -7.31
N ASN A 68 -18.60 11.62 -6.91
CA ASN A 68 -18.37 13.07 -6.91
C ASN A 68 -16.88 13.36 -6.95
N MET A 69 -16.48 14.36 -7.74
CA MET A 69 -15.14 14.94 -7.74
C MET A 69 -15.14 16.39 -7.26
N THR A 70 -14.30 16.70 -6.27
CA THR A 70 -14.14 18.09 -5.76
C THR A 70 -12.67 18.51 -5.82
N TYR A 71 -12.37 19.52 -6.64
CA TYR A 71 -11.04 20.15 -6.69
C TYR A 71 -10.91 21.27 -5.64
N SER A 72 -9.85 21.23 -4.85
CA SER A 72 -9.46 22.29 -3.92
C SER A 72 -8.23 23.02 -4.42
N ILE A 73 -8.39 24.31 -4.74
CA ILE A 73 -7.29 25.19 -5.13
C ILE A 73 -6.27 25.32 -3.98
N LYS A 74 -6.75 25.43 -2.72
CA LYS A 74 -5.90 25.58 -1.52
C LYS A 74 -4.90 24.44 -1.38
N TYR A 75 -5.34 23.22 -1.65
CA TYR A 75 -4.52 22.02 -1.51
C TYR A 75 -3.90 21.56 -2.83
N ASN A 76 -4.29 22.19 -3.95
CA ASN A 76 -3.98 21.76 -5.30
C ASN A 76 -4.21 20.25 -5.49
N ALA A 77 -5.39 19.77 -5.10
CA ALA A 77 -5.74 18.36 -5.12
C ALA A 77 -7.23 18.16 -5.42
N THR A 78 -7.57 17.04 -6.06
CA THR A 78 -8.93 16.60 -6.31
C THR A 78 -9.28 15.43 -5.39
N MET A 79 -10.33 15.57 -4.60
CA MET A 79 -10.94 14.47 -3.86
C MET A 79 -11.93 13.74 -4.77
N ILE A 80 -11.87 12.41 -4.78
CA ILE A 80 -12.84 11.53 -5.45
C ILE A 80 -13.57 10.73 -4.39
N LEU A 81 -14.90 10.83 -4.37
CA LEU A 81 -15.80 9.94 -3.64
C LEU A 81 -16.32 8.86 -4.58
N PHE A 82 -16.56 7.67 -4.05
CA PHE A 82 -16.97 6.51 -4.83
C PHE A 82 -18.41 6.10 -4.52
N SER A 83 -19.04 5.41 -5.47
CA SER A 83 -20.45 5.04 -5.37
C SER A 83 -20.67 3.87 -4.43
N SER A 84 -19.72 2.93 -4.33
CA SER A 84 -19.81 1.83 -3.35
C SER A 84 -19.77 2.35 -1.91
N ASN A 85 -19.03 3.43 -1.65
CA ASN A 85 -18.95 4.06 -0.34
C ASN A 85 -18.52 5.53 -0.46
N SER A 86 -19.35 6.44 0.05
CA SER A 86 -19.13 7.89 -0.01
C SER A 86 -18.62 8.51 1.28
N SER A 87 -18.34 7.69 2.31
CA SER A 87 -17.89 8.18 3.61
C SER A 87 -16.42 8.64 3.61
N GLN A 88 -15.61 8.08 2.72
CA GLN A 88 -14.19 8.41 2.56
C GLN A 88 -13.82 8.47 1.08
N GLY A 89 -12.89 9.36 0.75
CA GLY A 89 -12.44 9.58 -0.62
C GLY A 89 -10.94 9.46 -0.77
N LEU A 90 -10.50 9.31 -2.01
CA LEU A 90 -9.09 9.35 -2.37
C LEU A 90 -8.72 10.73 -2.92
N PHE A 91 -7.55 11.23 -2.51
CA PHE A 91 -7.05 12.53 -2.92
C PHE A 91 -5.96 12.38 -3.97
N PHE A 92 -6.16 13.00 -5.13
CA PHE A 92 -5.24 13.01 -6.25
C PHE A 92 -4.58 14.39 -6.41
N ALA A 93 -3.31 14.39 -6.78
CA ALA A 93 -2.55 15.60 -7.01
C ALA A 93 -3.07 16.36 -8.24
N GLY A 94 -3.24 17.68 -8.09
CA GLY A 94 -3.68 18.59 -9.14
C GLY A 94 -5.18 18.54 -9.41
N ASN A 95 -5.61 19.31 -10.42
CA ASN A 95 -6.98 19.28 -10.92
C ASN A 95 -7.12 18.23 -12.02
N ILE A 96 -7.95 17.20 -11.77
CA ILE A 96 -8.24 16.12 -12.73
C ILE A 96 -9.70 16.09 -13.20
N THR A 97 -10.50 17.11 -12.89
CA THR A 97 -11.94 17.15 -13.24
C THR A 97 -12.19 17.33 -14.75
N ASN A 98 -11.14 17.53 -15.55
CA ASN A 98 -11.22 17.54 -17.01
C ASN A 98 -10.81 16.19 -17.65
N LYS A 99 -10.35 15.23 -16.84
CA LYS A 99 -9.93 13.89 -17.29
C LYS A 99 -10.94 12.82 -16.93
N PHE A 100 -11.62 12.98 -15.81
CA PHE A 100 -12.64 12.07 -15.30
C PHE A 100 -13.90 12.85 -14.96
N HIS A 101 -15.02 12.14 -14.85
CA HIS A 101 -16.31 12.74 -14.55
C HIS A 101 -17.16 11.86 -13.61
N ASP A 102 -18.14 12.48 -12.97
CA ASP A 102 -19.08 11.78 -12.09
C ASP A 102 -19.86 10.72 -12.88
N GLY A 103 -20.08 9.54 -12.27
CA GLY A 103 -20.72 8.38 -12.87
C GLY A 103 -19.79 7.47 -13.69
N GLU A 104 -18.55 7.90 -13.94
CA GLU A 104 -17.55 7.12 -14.68
C GLU A 104 -17.04 5.94 -13.86
N ASP A 105 -16.92 4.77 -14.50
CA ASP A 105 -16.24 3.62 -13.92
C ASP A 105 -14.73 3.77 -14.07
N VAL A 106 -13.99 3.60 -12.97
CA VAL A 106 -12.53 3.78 -12.92
C VAL A 106 -11.84 2.60 -12.26
N LYS A 107 -10.55 2.48 -12.55
CA LYS A 107 -9.60 1.56 -11.90
C LYS A 107 -8.46 2.39 -11.33
N ILE A 108 -8.07 2.07 -10.10
CA ILE A 108 -6.96 2.71 -9.40
C ILE A 108 -5.98 1.63 -8.97
N LYS A 109 -4.74 1.68 -9.45
CA LYS A 109 -3.70 0.69 -9.14
C LYS A 109 -2.73 1.21 -8.08
N LEU A 110 -2.67 0.53 -6.94
CA LEU A 110 -1.86 0.89 -5.79
C LEU A 110 -0.97 -0.29 -5.38
N HIS A 111 0.21 0.01 -4.85
CA HIS A 111 1.08 -1.00 -4.25
C HIS A 111 1.06 -0.88 -2.73
N ILE A 112 0.89 -2.00 -2.04
CA ILE A 112 0.90 -2.05 -0.58
C ILE A 112 2.35 -2.05 -0.09
N ILE A 113 2.63 -1.24 0.92
CA ILE A 113 3.91 -1.18 1.62
C ILE A 113 3.68 -1.24 3.11
N GLU A 114 4.70 -1.68 3.84
CA GLU A 114 4.81 -1.54 5.29
C GLU A 114 5.80 -0.41 5.62
N ASP A 115 5.50 0.37 6.65
CA ASP A 115 6.41 1.34 7.25
C ASP A 115 6.35 1.26 8.77
N LYS A 116 7.53 1.21 9.40
CA LYS A 116 7.70 1.04 10.83
C LYS A 116 8.59 2.14 11.37
N PHE A 117 8.08 2.93 12.31
CA PHE A 117 8.80 4.07 12.85
C PHE A 117 8.37 4.40 14.28
N GLU A 118 9.23 5.14 14.99
CA GLU A 118 8.90 5.67 16.31
C GLU A 118 8.26 7.05 16.19
N TYR A 119 7.20 7.29 16.95
CA TYR A 119 6.53 8.58 17.02
C TYR A 119 6.39 9.06 18.45
N ASN A 120 6.89 10.25 18.74
CA ASN A 120 6.78 10.84 20.07
C ASN A 120 5.47 11.63 20.18
N TYR A 121 4.55 11.14 21.01
CA TYR A 121 3.26 11.76 21.27
C TYR A 121 3.04 11.93 22.76
N GLN A 122 2.77 13.17 23.19
CA GLN A 122 2.51 13.52 24.61
C GLN A 122 3.58 13.02 25.59
N GLY A 123 4.86 13.05 25.19
CA GLY A 123 5.98 12.62 26.03
C GLY A 123 6.17 11.10 26.12
N GLN A 124 5.43 10.32 25.34
CA GLN A 124 5.62 8.87 25.20
C GLN A 124 6.09 8.55 23.78
N THR A 125 6.99 7.58 23.67
CA THR A 125 7.44 7.03 22.39
C THR A 125 6.51 5.88 22.01
N TRP A 126 5.92 5.98 20.82
CA TRP A 126 5.04 4.96 20.25
C TRP A 126 5.76 4.24 19.12
N ASN A 127 5.61 2.92 19.06
CA ASN A 127 6.00 2.11 17.91
C ASN A 127 4.83 2.10 16.92
N ILE A 128 5.02 2.73 15.77
CA ILE A 128 4.02 2.81 14.70
C ILE A 128 4.36 1.75 13.66
N ASP A 129 3.36 0.96 13.29
CA ASP A 129 3.40 -0.02 12.21
C ASP A 129 2.22 0.25 11.28
N ILE A 130 2.50 0.60 10.02
CA ILE A 130 1.44 0.92 9.07
C ILE A 130 1.61 0.14 7.77
N GLU A 131 0.48 -0.36 7.27
CA GLU A 131 0.37 -0.78 5.88
C GLU A 131 -0.44 0.25 5.10
N PHE A 132 0.11 0.73 3.99
CA PHE A 132 -0.51 1.81 3.24
C PHE A 132 -0.18 1.76 1.74
N TYR A 133 -0.76 2.69 0.98
CA TYR A 133 -0.51 2.81 -0.45
C TYR A 133 0.83 3.52 -0.68
N ARG A 134 1.77 2.85 -1.34
CA ARG A 134 3.09 3.39 -1.71
C ARG A 134 2.99 4.74 -2.40
N GLU A 135 2.00 4.90 -3.26
CA GLU A 135 1.78 6.11 -4.05
C GLU A 135 1.24 7.28 -3.22
N ALA A 136 0.65 7.01 -2.06
CA ALA A 136 0.11 8.00 -1.13
C ALA A 136 0.96 8.17 0.15
N TRP A 137 2.12 7.53 0.24
CA TRP A 137 3.01 7.60 1.40
C TRP A 137 4.40 8.13 1.08
N ASP A 138 4.97 8.93 1.96
CA ASP A 138 6.39 9.27 2.01
C ASP A 138 7.03 8.53 3.19
N ILE A 139 7.72 7.43 2.88
CA ILE A 139 8.39 6.58 3.87
C ILE A 139 9.60 7.25 4.52
N THR A 140 10.15 8.30 3.90
CA THR A 140 11.29 9.02 4.49
C THR A 140 10.82 9.97 5.59
N ASN A 141 9.67 10.60 5.38
CA ASN A 141 9.10 11.58 6.29
C ASN A 141 7.97 11.02 7.16
N HIS A 142 7.57 9.75 6.96
CA HIS A 142 6.44 9.10 7.62
C HIS A 142 5.14 9.92 7.52
N THR A 143 4.84 10.43 6.32
CA THR A 143 3.67 11.29 6.08
C THR A 143 2.92 10.94 4.80
N GLY A 144 1.63 11.28 4.77
CA GLY A 144 0.80 11.12 3.59
C GLY A 144 1.08 12.14 2.50
N LYS A 145 0.89 11.74 1.24
CA LYS A 145 0.92 12.60 0.05
C LYS A 145 -0.26 12.29 -0.87
N TYR A 146 -0.60 13.21 -1.76
CA TYR A 146 -1.66 12.97 -2.75
C TYR A 146 -1.24 11.93 -3.79
N LEU A 147 -2.20 11.11 -4.21
CA LEU A 147 -2.00 10.11 -5.25
C LEU A 147 -1.63 10.79 -6.58
N PRO A 148 -0.66 10.26 -7.34
CA PRO A 148 -0.36 10.78 -8.65
C PRO A 148 -1.46 10.37 -9.64
N VAL A 149 -1.79 11.24 -10.59
CA VAL A 149 -2.84 10.98 -11.61
C VAL A 149 -2.58 9.71 -12.43
N SER A 150 -1.34 9.25 -12.51
CA SER A 150 -0.96 8.04 -13.25
C SER A 150 -1.52 6.74 -12.68
N VAL A 151 -2.02 6.71 -11.45
CA VAL A 151 -2.58 5.47 -10.86
C VAL A 151 -4.03 5.23 -11.24
N ILE A 152 -4.74 6.24 -11.74
CA ILE A 152 -6.16 6.17 -12.08
C ILE A 152 -6.36 6.11 -13.60
N THR A 153 -7.26 5.23 -14.05
CA THR A 153 -7.65 5.06 -15.45
C THR A 153 -9.15 4.79 -15.55
N SER A 154 -9.78 5.20 -16.65
CA SER A 154 -11.14 4.78 -17.01
C SER A 154 -11.20 3.26 -17.17
N ALA A 155 -12.27 2.62 -16.69
CA ALA A 155 -12.38 1.17 -16.56
C ALA A 155 -12.96 0.45 -17.76
#